data_AF-A0A378X0G1-F1
#
_entry.id   AF-A0A378X0G1-F1
#
_cell.length_a   1.000
_cell.length_b   1.000
_cell.length_c   1.000
_cell.angle_alpha   90.00
_cell.angle_beta   90.00
_cell.angle_gamma   90.00
#
_symmetry.space_group_name_H-M   'P 1'
#
loop_
_entity.id
_entity.type
_entity.pdbx_description
1 polymer ?
#
loop_
_entity_poly.entity_id
_entity_poly.type
_entity_poly.pdbx_seq_one_letter_code
_entity_poly.pdbx_strand_id
1 'polypeptide(L)'
;MSDERALVIGGGGVAGIAWANGVIAGLADAGIDLTAADVYIGTSAGANVAAQLTSGLTPEELFRRQIDPSLQSAEIVPEGNPLEGYGRRSTR
;
A
#
# COMPACT_ATOMS: atom_id res chain seq x y z
N MET A 1 7.10 19.42 -26.74
CA MET A 1 6.77 19.21 -25.32
C MET A 1 7.16 17.77 -25.02
N SER A 2 7.95 17.51 -23.98
CA SER A 2 8.20 16.14 -23.55
C SER A 2 6.89 15.52 -23.09
N ASP A 3 6.59 14.30 -23.53
CA ASP A 3 5.44 13.51 -23.06
C ASP A 3 5.73 13.02 -21.63
N GLU A 4 5.63 13.92 -20.65
CA GLU A 4 5.80 13.59 -19.23
C GLU A 4 4.58 12.82 -18.71
N ARG A 5 4.83 11.70 -18.02
CA ARG A 5 3.80 10.76 -17.56
C ARG A 5 3.74 10.72 -16.04
N ALA A 6 2.55 10.94 -15.50
CA ALA A 6 2.28 10.82 -14.08
C ALA A 6 1.51 9.52 -13.77
N LEU A 7 1.94 8.82 -12.72
CA LEU A 7 1.18 7.74 -12.08
C LEU A 7 0.45 8.28 -10.86
N VAL A 8 -0.89 8.24 -10.87
CA VAL A 8 -1.75 8.73 -9.78
C VAL A 8 -2.46 7.56 -9.11
N ILE A 9 -2.26 7.41 -7.80
CA ILE A 9 -2.80 6.30 -7.01
C ILE A 9 -3.68 6.86 -5.89
N GLY A 10 -4.96 6.47 -5.88
CA GLY A 10 -5.92 6.88 -4.85
C GLY A 10 -5.63 6.29 -3.46
N GLY A 11 -6.35 6.79 -2.45
CA GLY A 11 -6.39 6.16 -1.13
C GLY A 11 -7.21 4.86 -1.12
N GLY A 12 -7.11 4.08 -0.03
CA GLY A 12 -7.83 2.81 0.10
C GLY A 12 -7.47 1.93 1.31
N GLY A 13 -6.68 2.45 2.27
CA GLY A 13 -6.19 1.67 3.41
C GLY A 13 -5.28 0.50 3.02
N VAL A 14 -5.07 -0.44 3.94
CA VAL A 14 -4.18 -1.60 3.74
C VAL A 14 -4.65 -2.48 2.57
N ALA A 15 -5.95 -2.68 2.41
CA ALA A 15 -6.51 -3.40 1.26
C ALA A 15 -6.22 -2.68 -0.07
N GLY A 16 -6.27 -1.34 -0.08
CA GLY A 16 -5.92 -0.54 -1.26
C GLY A 16 -4.44 -0.66 -1.65
N ILE A 17 -3.53 -0.74 -0.67
CA ILE A 17 -2.10 -1.01 -0.92
C ILE A 17 -1.93 -2.36 -1.60
N ALA A 18 -2.54 -3.41 -1.02
CA ALA A 18 -2.43 -4.76 -1.55
C ALA A 18 -2.99 -4.85 -2.99
N TRP A 19 -4.17 -4.26 -3.21
CA TRP A 19 -4.81 -4.23 -4.53
C TRP A 19 -3.97 -3.49 -5.58
N ALA A 20 -3.48 -2.29 -5.26
CA ALA A 20 -2.70 -1.49 -6.19
C ALA A 20 -1.39 -2.19 -6.59
N ASN A 21 -0.65 -2.77 -5.62
CA ASN A 21 0.56 -3.53 -5.91
C ASN A 21 0.27 -4.76 -6.80
N GLY A 22 -0.87 -5.44 -6.60
CA GLY A 22 -1.30 -6.53 -7.48
C GLY A 22 -1.61 -6.07 -8.91
N VAL A 23 -2.31 -4.95 -9.07
CA VAL A 23 -2.58 -4.36 -10.39
C VAL A 23 -1.30 -3.95 -11.09
N ILE A 24 -0.37 -3.30 -10.39
CA ILE A 24 0.90 -2.85 -10.96
C ILE A 24 1.76 -4.06 -11.37
N ALA A 25 1.84 -5.10 -10.53
CA ALA A 25 2.55 -6.33 -10.89
C ALA A 25 1.93 -7.02 -12.12
N GLY A 26 0.60 -7.16 -12.17
CA GLY A 26 -0.06 -7.75 -13.33
C GLY A 26 0.11 -6.93 -14.63
N LEU A 27 0.17 -5.60 -14.53
CA LEU A 27 0.49 -4.74 -15.66
C LEU A 27 1.93 -4.91 -16.11
N ALA A 28 2.88 -5.01 -15.18
CA ALA A 28 4.28 -5.28 -15.48
C ALA A 28 4.45 -6.65 -16.17
N ASP A 29 3.76 -7.69 -15.70
CA ASP A 29 3.74 -9.02 -16.33
C ASP A 29 3.17 -8.97 -17.76
N ALA A 30 2.23 -8.05 -18.02
CA ALA A 30 1.68 -7.78 -19.35
C ALA A 30 2.57 -6.86 -20.23
N GLY A 31 3.75 -6.45 -19.74
CA GLY A 31 4.68 -5.58 -20.46
C GLY A 31 4.39 -4.08 -20.35
N ILE A 32 3.49 -3.68 -19.44
CA ILE A 32 3.20 -2.27 -19.14
C ILE A 32 3.99 -1.86 -17.90
N ASP A 33 5.12 -1.21 -18.13
CA ASP A 33 5.98 -0.71 -17.06
C ASP A 33 5.49 0.65 -16.53
N LEU A 34 4.84 0.63 -15.36
CA LEU A 34 4.43 1.82 -14.64
C LEU A 34 5.55 2.43 -13.78
N THR A 35 6.68 1.73 -13.61
CA THR A 35 7.84 2.22 -12.84
C THR A 35 8.68 3.23 -13.62
N ALA A 36 8.42 3.37 -14.92
CA ALA A 36 9.01 4.38 -15.79
C ALA A 36 8.25 5.73 -15.76
N ALA A 37 7.29 5.93 -14.86
CA ALA A 37 6.61 7.21 -14.71
C ALA A 37 7.56 8.31 -14.20
N ASP A 38 7.45 9.52 -14.74
CA ASP A 38 8.27 10.67 -14.35
C ASP A 38 7.85 11.22 -12.98
N VAL A 39 6.56 11.12 -12.66
CA VAL A 39 5.98 11.64 -11.42
C VAL A 39 5.03 10.63 -10.78
N TYR A 40 5.14 10.46 -9.47
CA TYR A 40 4.25 9.62 -8.65
C TYR A 40 3.43 10.50 -7.71
N ILE A 41 2.11 10.36 -7.75
CA ILE A 41 1.19 11.11 -6.90
C ILE A 41 0.31 10.12 -6.17
N GLY A 42 0.26 10.22 -4.84
CA GLY A 42 -0.54 9.33 -4.02
C GLY A 42 -1.06 9.98 -2.75
N THR A 43 -2.19 9.49 -2.25
CA THR A 43 -2.77 9.91 -0.96
C THR A 43 -3.00 8.70 -0.07
N SER A 44 -2.61 8.78 1.22
CA SER A 44 -2.76 7.69 2.19
C SER A 44 -2.13 6.37 1.65
N ALA A 45 -2.94 5.35 1.39
CA ALA A 45 -2.50 4.11 0.73
C ALA A 45 -1.74 4.37 -0.58
N GLY A 46 -2.21 5.28 -1.44
CA GLY A 46 -1.53 5.59 -2.69
C GLY A 46 -0.17 6.26 -2.48
N ALA A 47 -0.01 7.06 -1.41
CA ALA A 47 1.29 7.64 -1.06
C ALA A 47 2.27 6.56 -0.60
N ASN A 48 1.76 5.54 0.12
CA ASN A 48 2.55 4.38 0.51
C ASN A 48 3.03 3.59 -0.72
N VAL A 49 2.13 3.29 -1.67
CA VAL A 49 2.48 2.60 -2.92
C VAL A 49 3.47 3.42 -3.76
N ALA A 50 3.28 4.74 -3.89
CA ALA A 50 4.22 5.61 -4.59
C ALA A 50 5.63 5.58 -3.96
N ALA A 51 5.72 5.61 -2.62
CA ALA A 51 6.98 5.49 -1.92
C ALA A 51 7.62 4.09 -2.11
N GLN A 52 6.81 3.04 -2.15
CA GLN A 52 7.27 1.68 -2.41
C GLN A 52 7.86 1.52 -3.82
N LEU A 53 7.19 2.04 -4.86
CA LEU A 53 7.65 1.96 -6.25
C LEU A 53 8.99 2.70 -6.45
N THR A 54 9.22 3.76 -5.69
CA THR A 54 10.46 4.54 -5.74
C THR A 54 11.55 4.02 -4.80
N SER A 55 11.29 2.96 -4.03
CA SER A 55 12.25 2.39 -3.06
C SER A 55 13.35 1.51 -3.67
N GLY A 56 13.28 1.22 -4.98
CA GLY A 56 14.18 0.29 -5.67
C GLY A 56 13.73 -1.17 -5.64
N LEU A 57 12.59 -1.48 -5.01
CA LEU A 57 11.94 -2.79 -5.10
C LEU A 57 11.18 -2.92 -6.43
N THR A 58 11.22 -4.12 -7.00
CA THR A 58 10.46 -4.46 -8.21
C THR A 58 8.96 -4.60 -7.91
N PRO A 59 8.07 -4.40 -8.91
CA PRO A 59 6.65 -4.70 -8.76
C PRO A 59 6.36 -6.11 -8.23
N GLU A 60 7.14 -7.11 -8.65
CA GLU A 60 7.01 -8.49 -8.19
C GLU A 60 7.35 -8.63 -6.70
N GLU A 61 8.43 -8.01 -6.23
CA GLU A 61 8.80 -8.01 -4.81
C GLU A 61 7.75 -7.29 -3.95
N LEU A 62 7.22 -6.17 -4.43
CA LEU A 62 6.16 -5.42 -3.76
C LEU A 62 4.87 -6.22 -3.67
N PHE A 63 4.52 -6.96 -4.73
CA PHE A 63 3.40 -7.88 -4.74
C PHE A 63 3.60 -9.06 -3.79
N ARG A 64 4.78 -9.69 -3.80
CA ARG A 64 5.11 -10.79 -2.87
C ARG A 64 4.93 -10.38 -1.41
N ARG A 65 5.30 -9.16 -1.04
CA ARG A 65 5.05 -8.60 0.31
C ARG A 65 3.58 -8.51 0.70
N GLN A 66 2.65 -8.54 -0.26
CA GLN A 66 1.22 -8.52 0.03
C GLN A 66 0.65 -9.92 0.26
N ILE A 67 1.21 -10.95 -0.39
CA ILE A 67 0.65 -12.30 -0.42
C ILE A 67 1.42 -13.32 0.42
N ASP A 68 2.67 -13.03 0.79
CA ASP A 68 3.49 -13.87 1.67
C ASP A 68 3.42 -13.33 3.11
N PRO A 69 2.76 -14.03 4.04
CA PRO A 69 2.66 -13.62 5.44
C PRO A 69 4.02 -13.41 6.13
N SER A 70 5.09 -14.06 5.66
CA SER A 70 6.44 -13.90 6.23
C SER A 70 7.10 -12.57 5.85
N LEU A 71 6.60 -11.91 4.80
CA LEU A 71 7.13 -10.65 4.27
C LEU A 71 6.26 -9.43 4.63
N GLN A 72 5.09 -9.67 5.22
CA GLN A 72 4.16 -8.62 5.63
C GLN A 72 4.71 -7.85 6.85
N SER A 73 4.53 -6.53 6.85
CA SER A 73 4.82 -5.71 8.01
C SER A 73 3.79 -5.97 9.10
N ALA A 74 4.25 -6.23 10.33
CA ALA A 74 3.36 -6.33 11.48
C ALA A 74 2.69 -4.97 11.72
N GLU A 75 1.37 -4.98 11.85
CA GLU A 75 0.65 -3.81 12.32
C GLU A 75 1.06 -3.51 13.76
N ILE A 76 1.27 -2.23 14.07
CA ILE A 76 1.55 -1.80 15.43
C ILE A 76 0.28 -2.05 16.24
N VAL A 77 0.31 -3.09 17.08
CA VAL A 77 -0.73 -3.33 18.07
C VAL A 77 -0.40 -2.47 19.30
N PRO A 78 -1.23 -1.46 19.64
CA PRO A 78 -1.00 -0.67 20.84
C PRO A 78 -1.02 -1.57 22.08
N GLU A 79 -0.16 -1.29 23.07
CA GLU A 79 -0.25 -1.94 24.36
C GLU A 79 -1.53 -1.51 25.10
N GLY A 80 -2.25 -2.47 25.67
CA GLY A 80 -3.50 -2.27 26.42
C GLY A 80 -4.75 -2.41 25.56
N ASN A 81 -5.81 -2.99 26.14
CA ASN A 81 -7.10 -3.08 25.47
C ASN A 81 -7.81 -1.72 25.58
N PRO A 82 -8.05 -0.97 24.48
CA PRO A 82 -8.75 0.32 24.55
C PRO A 82 -10.19 0.18 25.10
N LEU A 83 -10.72 -1.04 25.18
CA LEU A 83 -12.05 -1.34 25.73
C LEU A 83 -12.02 -1.83 27.19
N GLU A 84 -10.86 -2.05 27.81
CA GLU A 84 -10.78 -2.49 29.22
C GLU A 84 -11.42 -1.49 30.20
N GLY A 85 -11.51 -0.20 29.82
CA GLY A 85 -12.21 0.85 30.59
C GLY A 85 -13.68 1.07 30.23
N TYR A 86 -14.16 0.53 29.11
CA TYR A 86 -15.52 0.81 28.60
C TYR A 86 -16.60 -0.13 29.19
N GLY A 87 -16.21 -1.26 29.79
CA GLY A 87 -17.13 -2.31 30.24
C GLY A 87 -17.74 -2.19 31.65
N ARG A 88 -17.47 -1.14 32.44
CA ARG A 88 -17.96 -1.04 33.84
C ARG A 88 -18.90 0.12 34.16
N ARG A 89 -19.55 0.74 33.17
CA ARG A 89 -20.72 1.60 33.44
C ARG A 89 -22.01 0.81 33.30
N SER A 90 -22.17 -0.18 34.19
CA SER A 90 -23.45 -0.81 34.44
C SER A 90 -24.35 0.20 35.14
N THR A 91 -25.50 0.44 34.51
CA THR A 91 -26.70 1.09 35.03
C THR A 91 -26.86 1.01 36.56
N ARG A 92 -26.89 2.16 37.20
CA ARG A 92 -27.72 2.43 38.38
C ARG A 92 -28.34 3.81 38.22
#